data_AF-A0A5K1FW11-F1
#
_entry.id   AF-A0A5K1FW11-F1
#
_cell.length_a   1.000
_cell.length_b   1.000
_cell.length_c   1.000
_cell.angle_alpha   90.00
_cell.angle_beta   90.00
_cell.angle_gamma   90.00
#
_symmetry.space_group_name_H-M   'P 1'
#
loop_
_entity.id
_entity.type
_entity.pdbx_description
1 polymer ?
#
loop_
_entity_poly.entity_id
_entity_poly.type
_entity_poly.pdbx_seq_one_letter_code
_entity_poly.pdbx_strand_id
1 'polypeptide(L)' 'ALKLADEVEEIFVKHFMDNDHRKAMKYLKPHQRKESHAVTFFI' A
#
# COMPACT_ATOMS: atom_id res chain seq x y z
N ALA A 1 -13.06 -2.68 11.70
CA ALA A 1 -11.80 -3.11 12.31
C ALA A 1 -10.66 -2.73 11.38
N LEU A 2 -9.98 -1.60 11.66
CA LEU A 2 -8.87 -1.05 10.85
C LEU A 2 -7.74 -0.44 11.72
N LYS A 3 -7.85 -0.52 13.05
CA LYS A 3 -7.01 0.26 13.99
C LYS A 3 -5.50 -0.02 13.87
N LEU A 4 -5.11 -1.26 13.56
CA LEU A 4 -3.70 -1.63 13.47
C LEU A 4 -3.03 -1.07 12.20
N ALA A 5 -3.75 -1.05 11.08
CA ALA A 5 -3.21 -0.54 9.83
C ALA A 5 -2.95 0.97 9.93
N ASP A 6 -3.91 1.70 10.52
CA ASP A 6 -3.80 3.14 10.74
C ASP A 6 -2.65 3.49 11.70
N GLU A 7 -2.46 2.72 12.78
CA GLU A 7 -1.38 2.92 13.76
C GLU A 7 0.01 2.66 13.15
N VAL A 8 0.15 1.59 12.36
CA VAL A 8 1.40 1.28 11.66
C VAL A 8 1.74 2.35 10.62
N GLU A 9 0.73 2.87 9.92
CA GLU A 9 0.88 3.97 8.97
C GLU A 9 1.40 5.24 9.65
N GLU A 10 0.81 5.62 10.78
CA GLU A 10 1.22 6.80 11.56
C GLU A 10 2.67 6.66 12.08
N ILE A 11 3.02 5.50 12.63
CA ILE A 11 4.38 5.21 13.10
C ILE A 11 5.37 5.30 11.93
N PHE A 12 5.02 4.73 10.78
CA PHE A 12 5.88 4.73 9.61
C PHE A 12 6.13 6.16 9.09
N VAL A 13 5.06 6.94 8.97
CA VAL A 13 5.12 8.33 8.51
C VAL A 13 5.98 9.19 9.44
N LYS A 14 5.80 9.02 10.76
CA LYS A 14 6.53 9.78 11.78
C LYS A 14 8.03 9.48 11.82
N HIS A 15 8.42 8.22 11.66
CA HIS A 15 9.83 7.82 11.82
C HIS A 15 10.63 7.83 10.52
N PHE A 16 9.97 7.64 9.36
CA PHE A 16 10.68 7.42 8.10
C PHE A 16 10.39 8.49 7.03
N MET A 17 9.32 9.27 7.17
CA MET A 17 8.85 10.15 6.09
C MET A 17 8.69 11.61 6.51
N ASP A 18 9.24 12.04 7.65
CA ASP A 18 9.16 13.42 8.16
C ASP A 18 7.72 13.98 8.17
N ASN A 19 6.74 13.15 8.55
CA ASN A 19 5.31 13.47 8.48
C ASN A 19 4.73 13.70 7.06
N ASP A 20 5.46 13.36 5.99
CA ASP A 20 4.94 13.39 4.61
C ASP A 20 4.17 12.10 4.29
N HIS A 21 2.86 12.16 4.50
CA HIS A 21 1.92 11.08 4.14
C HIS A 21 1.94 10.75 2.64
N ARG A 22 2.12 11.74 1.77
CA ARG A 22 2.05 11.53 0.31
C ARG A 22 3.24 10.69 -0.16
N LYS A 23 4.42 10.97 0.39
CA LYS A 23 5.63 10.17 0.17
C LYS A 23 5.50 8.79 0.79
N ALA A 24 4.99 8.67 2.01
CA ALA A 24 4.76 7.38 2.66
C ALA A 24 3.83 6.47 1.87
N MET A 25 2.75 7.02 1.30
CA MET A 25 1.76 6.24 0.58
C MET A 25 2.27 5.69 -0.75
N LYS A 26 3.33 6.27 -1.30
CA LYS A 26 4.05 5.64 -2.43
C LYS A 26 4.67 4.30 -2.06
N TYR A 27 5.08 4.12 -0.81
CA TYR A 27 5.68 2.89 -0.31
C TYR A 27 4.67 1.94 0.32
N LEU A 28 3.68 2.48 1.04
CA LEU A 28 2.66 1.69 1.73
C LEU A 28 1.54 1.22 0.80
N LYS A 29 1.22 1.97 -0.27
CA LYS A 29 0.15 1.57 -1.18
C LYS A 29 0.54 0.29 -1.92
N PRO A 30 -0.23 -0.81 -1.76
CA PRO A 30 0.04 -2.03 -2.49
C PRO A 30 -0.13 -1.74 -3.98
N HIS A 31 0.97 -1.81 -4.71
CA HIS A 31 0.93 -1.82 -6.17
C HIS A 31 0.44 -3.20 -6.56
N GLN A 32 -0.87 -3.38 -6.72
CA GLN A 32 -1.38 -4.57 -7.41
C GLN A 32 -0.72 -4.61 -8.78
N ARG A 33 0.21 -5.54 -8.97
CA ARG A 33 0.66 -5.91 -10.30
C ARG A 33 -0.59 -6.43 -10.99
N LYS A 34 -1.07 -5.70 -12.00
CA LYS A 34 -2.07 -6.25 -12.92
C LYS A 34 -1.41 -7.51 -13.47
N GLU A 35 -1.94 -8.68 -13.13
CA GLU A 35 -1.46 -9.93 -13.68
C GLU A 35 -1.57 -9.80 -15.21
N SER A 36 -0.44 -9.74 -15.90
CA SER A 36 -0.37 -9.68 -17.36
C SER A 36 -0.78 -11.01 -18.00
N HIS A 37 -1.10 -12.01 -17.19
CA HIS A 37 -1.36 -13.39 -17.60
C HIS A 37 -2.73 -13.85 -17.08
N ALA A 38 -3.79 -13.14 -17.44
CA ALA A 38 -5.12 -13.73 -17.39
C ALA A 38 -5.27 -14.69 -18.57
N VAL A 39 -5.13 -16.00 -18.35
CA VAL A 39 -5.45 -17.00 -19.36
C VAL A 39 -6.96 -17.16 -19.38
N THR A 40 -7.63 -16.45 -20.30
CA THR A 40 -9.04 -16.70 -20.60
C THR A 40 -9.13 -17.98 -21.43
N PHE A 41 -9.41 -19.12 -20.79
CA PHE A 41 -9.93 -20.27 -21.51
C PHE A 41 -11.42 -20.01 -21.78
N PHE A 42 -11.77 -19.75 -23.04
CA PHE A 42 -13.15 -19.81 -23.48
C PHE A 42 -13.58 -21.30 -23.49
N ILE A 43 -14.65 -21.60 -22.75
CA ILE A 43 -15.41 -22.88 -22.77
C ILE A 43 -16.50 -22.74 -23.83
#